data_AF-A0A355BNR2-F1
#
_entry.id   AF-A0A355BNR2-F1
#
_cell.length_a   1.000
_cell.length_b   1.000
_cell.length_c   1.000
_cell.angle_alpha   90.00
_cell.angle_beta   90.00
_cell.angle_gamma   90.00
#
_symmetry.space_group_name_H-M   'P 1'
#
loop_
_entity.id
_entity.type
_entity.pdbx_description
1 polymer ?
#
loop_
_entity_poly.entity_id
_entity_poly.type
_entity_poly.pdbx_seq_one_letter_code
_entity_poly.pdbx_strand_id
1 'polypeptide(L)'
;MMKRLVSILVVLSLSLSAEAQCAMCRATLENNVSNGDVGIAAGINLGILYLFVAPYLAVAVLGYLWYKTSKANERNQYRETPLVR
;
A
#
# COMPACT_ATOMS: atom_id res chain seq x y z
N MET A 1 28.04 -3.12 16.95
CA MET A 1 27.31 -2.15 16.09
C MET A 1 27.60 -2.35 14.60
N MET A 2 28.85 -2.28 14.16
CA MET A 2 29.22 -2.30 12.73
C MET A 2 28.79 -3.57 11.97
N LYS A 3 28.84 -4.75 12.61
CA LYS A 3 28.37 -6.01 11.98
C LYS A 3 26.88 -6.00 11.62
N ARG A 4 26.07 -5.31 12.44
CA ARG A 4 24.63 -5.16 12.19
C ARG A 4 24.36 -4.14 11.08
N LEU A 5 25.16 -3.06 11.03
CA LEU A 5 25.10 -2.08 9.94
C LEU A 5 25.51 -2.69 8.60
N VAL A 6 26.54 -3.54 8.58
CA VAL A 6 26.96 -4.27 7.37
C VAL A 6 25.87 -5.23 6.90
N SER A 7 25.26 -6.02 7.80
CA SER A 7 24.11 -6.87 7.42
C SER A 7 22.94 -6.08 6.86
N ILE A 8 22.59 -4.94 7.47
CA ILE A 8 21.48 -4.09 6.99
C ILE A 8 21.81 -3.53 5.60
N LEU A 9 23.04 -3.07 5.39
CA LEU A 9 23.49 -2.52 4.11
C LEU A 9 23.49 -3.57 3.00
N VAL A 10 23.88 -4.81 3.30
CA VAL A 10 23.85 -5.94 2.36
C VAL A 10 22.40 -6.31 1.99
N VAL A 11 21.49 -6.39 2.96
CA VAL A 11 20.07 -6.69 2.70
C VAL A 11 19.41 -5.59 1.86
N LEU A 12 19.73 -4.32 2.14
CA LEU A 12 19.22 -3.20 1.36
C LEU A 12 19.76 -3.22 -0.07
N SER A 13 21.02 -3.62 -0.27
CA SER A 13 21.66 -3.74 -1.59
C SER A 13 21.05 -4.85 -2.45
N LEU A 14 20.60 -5.95 -1.82
CA LEU A 14 19.89 -7.05 -2.50
C LEU A 14 18.48 -6.67 -2.98
N SER A 15 17.91 -5.57 -2.47
CA SER A 15 16.58 -5.10 -2.86
C SER A 15 16.59 -4.22 -4.12
N LEU A 16 17.75 -3.87 -4.67
CA LEU A 16 17.87 -2.98 -5.85
C LEU A 16 17.55 -3.66 -7.19
N SER A 17 17.44 -4.99 -7.23
CA SER A 17 16.95 -5.71 -8.41
C SER A 17 15.42 -5.81 -8.36
N ALA A 18 14.75 -4.85 -8.97
CA ALA A 18 13.30 -4.82 -9.19
C ALA A 18 12.83 -5.82 -10.27
N GLU A 19 13.41 -7.03 -10.27
CA GLU A 19 12.94 -8.16 -11.08
C GLU A 19 11.91 -8.91 -10.23
N ALA A 20 10.72 -9.16 -10.79
CA ALA A 20 9.55 -9.67 -10.07
C ALA A 20 9.89 -10.90 -9.21
N GLN A 21 9.86 -10.74 -7.88
CA GLN A 21 10.24 -11.75 -6.88
C GLN A 21 9.19 -12.87 -6.69
N CYS A 22 8.06 -12.80 -7.40
CA CYS A 22 6.99 -13.79 -7.28
C CYS A 22 7.01 -14.72 -8.49
N ALA A 23 7.38 -15.99 -8.27
CA ALA A 23 7.34 -17.05 -9.28
C ALA A 23 5.97 -17.16 -9.99
N MET A 24 4.89 -16.78 -9.30
CA MET A 24 3.53 -16.75 -9.84
C MET A 24 3.29 -15.61 -10.84
N CYS A 25 3.86 -14.43 -10.57
CA CYS A 25 3.79 -13.29 -11.50
C CYS A 25 4.56 -13.61 -12.78
N ARG A 26 5.75 -14.22 -12.67
CA ARG A 26 6.56 -14.64 -13.81
C ARG A 26 5.88 -15.71 -14.67
N ALA A 27 5.34 -16.77 -14.06
CA ALA A 27 4.64 -17.83 -14.79
C ALA A 27 3.40 -17.32 -15.54
N THR A 28 2.67 -16.36 -14.93
CA THR A 28 1.54 -15.71 -15.58
C THR A 28 2.01 -14.87 -16.76
N LEU A 29 3.11 -14.12 -16.63
CA LEU A 29 3.64 -13.32 -17.73
C LEU A 29 4.16 -14.16 -18.91
N GLU A 30 4.94 -15.20 -18.63
CA GLU A 30 5.46 -16.11 -19.65
C GLU A 30 4.32 -16.77 -20.43
N ASN A 31 3.21 -17.13 -19.74
CA ASN A 31 2.01 -17.63 -20.40
C ASN A 31 1.31 -16.55 -21.26
N ASN A 32 1.13 -15.32 -20.78
CA ASN A 32 0.47 -14.27 -21.56
C ASN A 32 1.28 -13.90 -22.82
N VAL A 33 2.62 -13.81 -22.71
CA VAL A 33 3.51 -13.57 -23.85
C VAL A 33 3.47 -14.70 -24.87
N SER A 34 3.53 -15.98 -24.43
CA SER A 34 3.42 -17.14 -25.32
C SER A 34 2.08 -17.21 -26.07
N ASN A 35 1.01 -16.64 -25.50
CA ASN A 35 -0.30 -16.58 -26.15
C ASN A 35 -0.51 -15.32 -27.02
N GLY A 36 0.53 -14.51 -27.21
CA GLY A 36 0.51 -13.33 -28.08
C GLY A 36 0.00 -12.04 -27.42
N ASP A 37 -0.33 -12.06 -26.12
CA ASP A 37 -0.80 -10.89 -25.38
C ASP A 37 0.35 -10.24 -24.58
N VAL A 38 1.23 -9.56 -25.31
CA VAL A 38 2.39 -8.83 -24.77
C VAL A 38 2.02 -7.58 -23.96
N GLY A 39 0.80 -7.06 -24.11
CA GLY A 39 0.34 -5.85 -23.41
C GLY A 39 0.21 -6.05 -21.90
N ILE A 40 -0.17 -7.25 -21.47
CA ILE A 40 -0.30 -7.61 -20.05
C ILE A 40 1.07 -7.77 -19.38
N ALA A 41 2.10 -8.18 -20.13
CA ALA A 41 3.46 -8.32 -19.63
C ALA A 41 4.14 -6.98 -19.30
N ALA A 42 3.84 -5.92 -20.04
CA ALA A 42 4.37 -4.59 -19.77
C ALA A 42 3.75 -3.93 -18.52
N GLY A 43 2.53 -4.34 -18.12
CA GLY A 43 1.72 -3.66 -17.10
C GLY A 43 1.80 -4.21 -15.68
N ILE A 44 2.46 -5.35 -15.43
CA ILE A 44 2.30 -6.05 -14.15
C ILE A 44 2.92 -5.30 -12.96
N ASN A 45 4.00 -4.55 -13.18
CA ASN A 45 4.61 -3.73 -12.13
C ASN A 45 3.65 -2.62 -11.67
N LEU A 46 2.84 -2.09 -12.59
CA LEU A 46 1.75 -1.17 -12.27
C LEU A 46 0.64 -1.89 -11.48
N GLY A 47 0.32 -3.13 -11.86
CA GLY A 47 -0.67 -3.96 -11.16
C GLY A 47 -0.29 -4.29 -9.71
N ILE A 48 0.97 -4.67 -9.47
CA ILE A 48 1.48 -4.93 -8.11
C ILE A 48 1.45 -3.66 -7.28
N LEU A 49 1.89 -2.53 -7.84
CA LEU A 49 1.87 -1.24 -7.16
C LEU A 49 0.44 -0.79 -6.86
N TYR A 50 -0.51 -1.01 -7.79
CA TYR A 50 -1.93 -0.72 -7.58
C TYR A 50 -2.52 -1.54 -6.42
N LEU A 51 -2.28 -2.85 -6.41
CA LEU A 51 -2.77 -3.74 -5.35
C LEU A 51 -2.13 -3.46 -3.99
N PHE A 52 -0.88 -3.01 -3.96
CA PHE A 52 -0.21 -2.61 -2.73
C PHE A 52 -0.74 -1.27 -2.20
N VAL A 53 -0.94 -0.27 -3.06
CA VAL A 53 -1.35 1.09 -2.66
C VAL A 53 -2.84 1.17 -2.30
N ALA A 54 -3.70 0.40 -2.97
CA ALA A 54 -5.15 0.41 -2.76
C ALA A 54 -5.59 0.22 -1.29
N PRO A 55 -5.11 -0.78 -0.53
CA PRO A 55 -5.53 -0.97 0.87
C PRO A 55 -5.11 0.20 1.77
N TYR A 56 -3.93 0.78 1.56
CA TYR A 56 -3.48 1.93 2.36
C TYR A 56 -4.32 3.18 2.08
N LEU A 57 -4.65 3.44 0.81
CA LEU A 57 -5.55 4.54 0.45
C LEU A 57 -6.94 4.35 1.04
N ALA A 58 -7.48 3.14 0.99
CA ALA A 58 -8.79 2.83 1.58
C ALA A 58 -8.80 3.12 3.09
N VAL A 59 -7.78 2.67 3.83
CA VAL A 59 -7.67 2.95 5.27
C VAL A 59 -7.49 4.43 5.55
N ALA A 60 -6.69 5.15 4.77
CA ALA A 60 -6.50 6.60 4.93
C ALA A 60 -7.81 7.39 4.73
N VAL A 61 -8.60 7.04 3.71
CA VAL A 61 -9.90 7.66 3.45
C VAL A 61 -10.88 7.38 4.59
N LEU A 62 -11.00 6.12 5.01
CA LEU A 62 -11.89 5.74 6.12
C LEU A 62 -11.49 6.45 7.42
N GLY A 63 -10.19 6.48 7.74
CA GLY A 63 -9.66 7.17 8.91
C GLY A 63 -9.94 8.68 8.88
N TYR A 64 -9.76 9.32 7.72
CA TYR A 64 -10.06 10.74 7.55
C TYR A 64 -11.56 11.06 7.75
N LEU A 65 -12.44 10.25 7.15
CA LEU A 65 -13.89 10.41 7.30
C LEU A 65 -14.33 10.20 8.74
N TRP A 66 -13.77 9.20 9.43
CA TRP A 66 -14.04 8.95 10.84
C TRP A 66 -13.58 10.11 11.73
N TYR A 67 -12.35 10.61 11.53
CA TYR A 67 -11.82 11.76 12.29
C TYR A 67 -12.68 13.02 12.11
N LYS A 68 -13.08 13.31 10.86
CA LYS A 68 -13.94 14.47 10.55
C LYS A 68 -15.29 14.38 11.25
N THR A 69 -15.92 13.21 11.23
CA THR A 69 -17.22 12.97 11.88
C THR A 69 -17.09 13.01 13.40
N SER A 70 -16.07 12.37 13.97
CA SER A 70 -15.80 12.38 15.41
C SER A 70 -15.67 13.81 15.94
N LYS A 71 -14.83 14.64 15.29
CA LYS A 71 -14.63 16.04 15.66
C LYS A 71 -15.87 16.92 15.49
N ALA A 72 -16.74 16.59 14.54
CA ALA A 72 -18.02 17.27 14.39
C ALA A 72 -18.99 16.92 15.54
N ASN A 73 -19.01 15.65 15.96
CA ASN A 73 -19.82 15.18 17.08
C ASN A 73 -19.37 15.76 18.42
N GLU A 74 -18.06 15.87 18.65
CA GLU A 74 -17.50 16.52 19.84
C GLU A 74 -17.95 17.99 19.97
N ARG A 75 -18.01 18.74 18.87
CA ARG A 75 -18.50 20.12 18.88
C ARG A 75 -20.01 20.22 19.13
N ASN A 76 -20.80 19.28 18.59
CA ASN A 76 -22.24 19.27 18.81
C ASN A 76 -22.59 18.88 20.26
N GLN A 77 -21.86 17.93 20.85
CA GLN A 77 -22.08 17.53 22.24
C GLN A 77 -21.85 18.71 23.22
N TYR A 78 -20.83 19.55 23.01
CA TYR A 78 -20.62 20.76 23.81
C TYR A 78 -21.73 21.81 23.64
N ARG A 79 -22.30 21.93 22.43
CA ARG A 79 -23.41 22.85 22.14
C ARG A 79 -24.73 22.37 22.77
N GLU A 80 -24.90 21.06 22.95
CA GLU A 80 -26.04 20.42 23.62
C GLU A 80 -25.86 20.28 25.14
N THR A 81 -24.69 20.66 25.70
CA THR A 81 -24.48 20.76 27.16
C THR A 81 -24.64 22.19 27.75
N PRO A 82 -25.66 23.00 27.41
CA PRO A 82 -26.00 24.12 28.28
C PRO A 82 -26.87 23.57 29.43
N LEU A 83 -26.30 23.52 30.63
CA LEU A 83 -26.99 23.62 31.92
C LEU A 83 -27.39 22.29 32.62
N VAL A 84 -26.41 21.45 32.94
CA VAL A 84 -26.51 20.49 34.07
C VAL A 84 -25.44 20.80 35.13
N ARG A 85 -25.19 22.08 35.37
CA ARG A 85 -24.43 22.56 36.54
C ARG A 85 -25.27 23.59 37.26
#